data_AF-A0A8S8YKW4-F1
#
_entry.id   AF-A0A8S8YKW4-F1
#
_cell.length_a   1.000
_cell.length_b   1.000
_cell.length_c   1.000
_cell.angle_alpha   90.00
_cell.angle_beta   90.00
_cell.angle_gamma   90.00
#
_symmetry.space_group_name_H-M   'P 1'
#
loop_
_entity.id
_entity.type
_entity.pdbx_description
1 polymer ?
#
loop_
_entity_poly.entity_id
_entity_poly.type
_entity_poly.pdbx_seq_one_letter_code
_entity_poly.pdbx_strand_id
1 'polypeptide(L)'
;MQLSLIVATLVGVLALTFAPLTPDSHEGYDLQYTWDEETESYHAIVLSSLGELAQDPDNEEQEWAQDFEHILPVEVNDKVDEAEVLQWAKDSDGNPMSVDVGNVSLDALKAKIADSRFSMSVKIGDDVQSFAGVDHPTNLGDGPLDFIAETARDLVWQPLGISVTLQFMMLGVMFGSIMGGCQGLSRSLFGQMVPETRSAEFFGFFGFFGKVAAFIGPILYGTLAIMFDDRVAIMSIFLLILTGTIMMRWVDVEDGIAVAKAEDERNRGLTSAEG
;
A
#
# COMPACT_ATOMS: atom_id res chain seq x y z
N MET A 1 -28.11 6.34 1.04
CA MET A 1 -27.69 5.04 0.49
C MET A 1 -26.98 5.16 -0.88
N GLN A 2 -27.59 5.79 -1.89
CA GLN A 2 -27.00 5.90 -3.24
C GLN A 2 -25.64 6.62 -3.30
N LEU A 3 -25.41 7.63 -2.44
CA LEU A 3 -24.14 8.35 -2.37
C LEU A 3 -22.97 7.44 -1.93
N SER A 4 -23.19 6.59 -0.92
CA SER A 4 -22.17 5.66 -0.41
C SER A 4 -21.79 4.59 -1.44
N LEU A 5 -22.73 4.20 -2.29
CA LEU A 5 -22.56 3.21 -3.36
C LEU A 5 -21.63 3.73 -4.48
N ILE A 6 -21.86 4.97 -4.90
CA ILE A 6 -21.05 5.66 -5.90
C ILE A 6 -19.63 5.86 -5.37
N VAL A 7 -19.53 6.28 -4.10
CA VAL A 7 -18.26 6.58 -3.45
C VAL A 7 -17.41 5.33 -3.24
N ALA A 8 -17.98 4.19 -2.82
CA ALA A 8 -17.23 2.94 -2.67
C ALA A 8 -16.70 2.39 -4.00
N THR A 9 -17.50 2.50 -5.06
CA THR A 9 -17.09 2.09 -6.42
C THR A 9 -15.96 2.97 -6.95
N LEU A 10 -16.07 4.28 -6.74
CA LEU A 10 -15.08 5.26 -7.19
C LEU A 10 -13.72 5.06 -6.50
N VAL A 11 -13.71 4.71 -5.21
CA VAL A 11 -12.48 4.36 -4.48
C VAL A 11 -11.84 3.10 -5.01
N GLY A 12 -12.65 2.08 -5.26
CA GLY A 12 -12.16 0.83 -5.79
C GLY A 12 -11.54 0.96 -7.18
N VAL A 13 -12.15 1.79 -8.04
CA VAL A 13 -11.56 2.17 -9.32
C VAL A 13 -10.27 2.97 -9.11
N LEU A 14 -10.25 3.96 -8.21
CA LEU A 14 -9.05 4.74 -7.92
C LEU A 14 -7.88 3.88 -7.44
N ALA A 15 -8.15 2.90 -6.58
CA ALA A 15 -7.15 1.95 -6.09
C ALA A 15 -6.56 1.09 -7.22
N LEU A 16 -7.39 0.66 -8.18
CA LEU A 16 -6.95 -0.09 -9.36
C LEU A 16 -6.17 0.79 -10.36
N THR A 17 -6.47 2.08 -10.41
CA THR A 17 -5.77 3.05 -11.28
C THR A 17 -4.52 3.64 -10.65
N PHE A 18 -4.19 3.26 -9.41
CA PHE A 18 -2.98 3.74 -8.77
C PHE A 18 -1.75 3.11 -9.43
N ALA A 19 -0.97 3.98 -10.07
CA ALA A 19 0.21 3.65 -10.83
C ALA A 19 1.26 4.73 -10.52
N PRO A 20 2.05 4.55 -9.45
CA PRO A 20 3.00 5.58 -9.07
C PRO A 20 4.01 5.74 -10.21
N LEU A 21 4.20 6.99 -10.63
CA LEU A 21 5.14 7.34 -11.70
C LEU A 21 6.56 6.95 -11.32
N THR A 22 7.37 6.58 -12.30
CA THR A 22 8.82 6.52 -12.10
C THR A 22 9.33 7.91 -11.72
N PRO A 23 10.27 8.05 -10.76
CA PRO A 23 10.79 9.36 -10.40
C PRO A 23 11.36 10.10 -11.61
N ASP A 24 11.01 11.38 -11.73
CA ASP A 24 11.39 12.22 -12.88
C ASP A 24 12.81 12.80 -12.77
N SER A 25 13.44 12.69 -11.59
CA SER A 25 14.79 13.20 -11.31
C SER A 25 15.67 12.13 -10.68
N HIS A 26 16.98 12.25 -10.91
CA HIS A 26 18.02 11.42 -10.29
C HIS A 26 17.86 11.33 -8.76
N GLU A 27 17.53 12.45 -8.14
CA GLU A 27 17.35 12.57 -6.68
C GLU A 27 16.15 11.79 -6.12
N GLY A 28 15.24 11.30 -6.97
CA GLY A 28 14.04 10.59 -6.56
C GLY A 28 14.19 9.06 -6.53
N TYR A 29 15.33 8.51 -6.94
CA TYR A 29 15.62 7.07 -6.91
C TYR A 29 16.26 6.67 -5.59
N ASP A 30 16.07 5.40 -5.19
CA ASP A 30 16.58 4.90 -3.90
C ASP A 30 18.10 4.93 -3.83
N LEU A 31 18.76 4.43 -4.88
CA LEU A 31 20.21 4.44 -5.05
C LEU A 31 20.59 5.39 -6.19
N GLN A 32 21.49 6.33 -5.89
CA GLN A 32 21.83 7.42 -6.80
C GLN A 32 23.34 7.42 -7.00
N TYR A 33 23.77 7.10 -8.22
CA TYR A 33 25.18 7.09 -8.62
C TYR A 33 25.45 8.27 -9.54
N THR A 34 26.33 9.17 -9.12
CA THR A 34 26.79 10.30 -9.94
C THR A 34 28.25 10.11 -10.29
N TRP A 35 28.58 10.12 -11.59
CA TRP A 35 29.96 10.12 -12.06
C TRP A 35 30.60 11.49 -11.85
N ASP A 36 31.77 11.50 -11.21
CA ASP A 36 32.61 12.67 -11.05
C ASP A 36 33.80 12.61 -12.03
N GLU A 37 33.87 13.61 -12.91
CA GLU A 37 34.92 13.72 -13.93
C GLU A 37 36.28 14.10 -13.34
N GLU A 38 36.34 14.73 -12.16
CA GLU A 38 37.60 15.16 -11.54
C GLU A 38 38.31 14.00 -10.83
N THR A 39 37.54 13.14 -10.15
CA THR A 39 38.07 11.99 -9.42
C THR A 39 38.06 10.70 -10.23
N GLU A 40 37.46 10.71 -11.43
CA GLU A 40 37.21 9.54 -12.28
C GLU A 40 36.54 8.39 -11.51
N SER A 41 35.60 8.74 -10.61
CA SER A 41 34.91 7.81 -9.73
C SER A 41 33.40 8.09 -9.64
N TYR A 42 32.63 7.08 -9.21
CA TYR A 42 31.23 7.26 -8.87
C TYR A 42 31.07 7.65 -7.40
N HIS A 43 30.20 8.61 -7.15
CA HIS A 43 29.65 8.88 -5.82
C HIS A 43 28.26 8.27 -5.71
N ALA A 44 28.06 7.43 -4.69
CA ALA A 44 26.80 6.80 -4.38
C ALA A 44 26.15 7.49 -3.18
N ILE A 45 24.86 7.81 -3.28
CA ILE A 45 24.04 8.32 -2.19
C ILE A 45 22.68 7.61 -2.19
N VAL A 46 22.10 7.42 -1.00
CA VAL A 46 20.74 6.89 -0.86
C VAL A 46 19.70 7.99 -0.71
N LEU A 47 18.46 7.71 -1.11
CA LEU A 47 17.32 8.57 -0.85
C LEU A 47 17.09 8.72 0.66
N SER A 48 16.86 9.95 1.13
CA SER A 48 16.66 10.24 2.57
C SER A 48 15.42 9.60 3.18
N SER A 49 14.41 9.30 2.36
CA SER A 49 13.20 8.58 2.78
C SER A 49 13.29 7.06 2.58
N LEU A 50 14.44 6.52 2.16
CA LEU A 50 14.62 5.09 2.00
C LEU A 50 14.56 4.39 3.37
N GLY A 51 13.81 3.28 3.43
CA GLY A 51 13.77 2.43 4.61
C GLY A 51 15.12 1.80 4.93
N GLU A 52 15.30 1.37 6.18
CA GLU A 52 16.51 0.62 6.57
C GLU A 52 16.57 -0.74 5.87
N LEU A 53 17.79 -1.27 5.74
CA LEU A 53 18.01 -2.59 5.16
C LEU A 53 17.25 -3.66 5.96
N ALA A 54 16.43 -4.48 5.30
CA ALA A 54 15.61 -5.49 5.95
C ALA A 54 16.47 -6.54 6.67
N GLN A 55 16.08 -6.90 7.89
CA GLN A 55 16.67 -7.99 8.67
C GLN A 55 15.66 -9.15 8.73
N ASP A 56 15.34 -9.68 7.56
CA ASP A 56 14.38 -10.77 7.44
C ASP A 56 14.97 -12.09 7.96
N PRO A 57 14.14 -13.08 8.33
CA PRO A 57 14.61 -14.37 8.86
C PRO A 57 15.62 -15.08 7.95
N ASP A 58 15.51 -14.87 6.64
CA ASP A 58 16.36 -15.43 5.60
C ASP A 58 17.57 -14.53 5.26
N ASN A 59 17.63 -13.32 5.83
CA ASN A 59 18.73 -12.36 5.75
C ASN A 59 19.16 -11.95 4.32
N GLU A 60 18.31 -12.19 3.32
CA GLU A 60 18.64 -12.02 1.89
C GLU A 60 19.13 -10.61 1.55
N GLU A 61 18.48 -9.57 2.11
CA GLU A 61 18.83 -8.17 1.84
C GLU A 61 20.16 -7.77 2.50
N GLN A 62 20.48 -8.34 3.66
CA GLN A 62 21.77 -8.14 4.34
C GLN A 62 22.90 -8.87 3.61
N GLU A 63 22.67 -10.11 3.17
CA GLU A 63 23.64 -10.85 2.35
C GLU A 63 23.93 -10.12 1.03
N TRP A 64 22.89 -9.61 0.38
CA TRP A 64 23.04 -8.75 -0.80
C TRP A 64 23.83 -7.48 -0.49
N ALA A 65 23.53 -6.79 0.61
CA ALA A 65 24.27 -5.59 1.00
C ALA A 65 25.74 -5.89 1.30
N GLN A 66 26.05 -7.06 1.87
CA GLN A 66 27.42 -7.51 2.12
C GLN A 66 28.16 -7.85 0.81
N ASP A 67 27.52 -8.55 -0.11
CA ASP A 67 28.09 -8.87 -1.42
C ASP A 67 28.48 -7.61 -2.22
N PHE A 68 27.71 -6.53 -2.05
CA PHE A 68 27.89 -5.26 -2.75
C PHE A 68 28.37 -4.12 -1.85
N GLU A 69 28.93 -4.41 -0.67
CA GLU A 69 29.41 -3.40 0.30
C GLU A 69 30.39 -2.40 -0.35
N HIS A 70 31.23 -2.90 -1.27
CA HIS A 70 32.22 -2.11 -2.00
C HIS A 70 31.64 -1.07 -2.98
N ILE A 71 30.36 -1.17 -3.33
CA ILE A 71 29.68 -0.25 -4.28
C ILE A 71 28.36 0.31 -3.75
N LEU A 72 27.92 -0.10 -2.57
CA LEU A 72 26.75 0.45 -1.90
C LEU A 72 27.21 1.45 -0.83
N PRO A 73 26.47 2.56 -0.64
CA PRO A 73 26.73 3.49 0.45
C PRO A 73 26.20 2.90 1.77
N VAL A 74 26.92 1.93 2.33
CA VAL A 74 26.58 1.22 3.58
C VAL A 74 27.66 1.40 4.64
N GLU A 75 27.27 1.27 5.90
CA GLU A 75 28.14 1.27 7.07
C GLU A 75 27.71 0.17 8.06
N VAL A 76 28.63 -0.29 8.90
CA VAL A 76 28.33 -1.30 9.92
C VAL A 76 27.53 -0.64 11.05
N ASN A 77 26.46 -1.29 11.47
CA ASN A 77 25.64 -0.82 12.57
C ASN A 77 26.23 -1.25 13.92
N ASP A 78 27.01 -0.36 14.55
CA ASP A 78 27.64 -0.57 15.85
C ASP A 78 26.67 -0.80 17.03
N LYS A 79 25.34 -0.67 16.82
CA LYS A 79 24.33 -0.85 17.88
C LYS A 79 23.85 -2.29 18.01
N VAL A 80 24.25 -3.19 17.12
CA VAL A 80 23.84 -4.60 17.11
C VAL A 80 25.04 -5.48 17.43
N ASP A 81 25.10 -6.00 18.66
CA ASP A 81 26.24 -6.77 19.18
C ASP A 81 26.36 -8.21 18.61
N GLU A 82 25.30 -8.74 17.99
CA GLU A 82 25.21 -10.18 17.66
C GLU A 82 25.56 -10.53 16.19
N ALA A 83 25.72 -9.53 15.30
CA ALA A 83 26.14 -9.73 13.89
C ALA A 83 26.66 -8.44 13.24
N GLU A 84 27.53 -8.54 12.22
CA GLU A 84 27.87 -7.43 11.32
C GLU A 84 26.65 -7.09 10.45
N VAL A 85 25.73 -6.31 11.01
CA VAL A 85 24.55 -5.81 10.32
C VAL A 85 24.90 -4.53 9.60
N LEU A 86 24.58 -4.45 8.31
CA LEU A 86 24.78 -3.26 7.51
C LEU A 86 23.56 -2.34 7.59
N GLN A 87 23.84 -1.04 7.60
CA GLN A 87 22.85 0.03 7.45
C GLN A 87 23.31 1.01 6.38
N TRP A 88 22.40 1.82 5.85
CA TRP A 88 22.78 2.89 4.92
C TRP A 88 23.70 3.92 5.59
N ALA A 89 24.73 4.35 4.88
CA ALA A 89 25.71 5.33 5.35
C ALA A 89 25.03 6.67 5.65
N LYS A 90 25.21 7.19 6.87
CA LYS A 90 24.59 8.42 7.33
C LYS A 90 25.62 9.37 7.96
N ASP A 91 25.43 10.66 7.75
CA ASP A 91 26.22 11.69 8.42
C ASP A 91 25.90 11.77 9.92
N SER A 92 26.65 12.60 10.65
CA SER A 92 26.47 12.81 12.10
C SER A 92 25.08 13.34 12.49
N ASP A 93 24.35 13.93 11.53
CA ASP A 93 23.01 14.48 11.71
C ASP A 93 21.91 13.48 11.28
N GLY A 94 22.30 12.30 10.76
CA GLY A 94 21.41 11.22 10.32
C GLY A 94 20.92 11.33 8.88
N ASN A 95 21.48 12.22 8.06
CA ASN A 95 21.15 12.33 6.63
C ASN A 95 22.00 11.36 5.81
N PRO A 96 21.53 10.92 4.62
CA PRO A 96 22.33 10.10 3.71
C PRO A 96 23.70 10.70 3.42
N MET A 97 24.74 9.89 3.56
CA MET A 97 26.11 10.28 3.22
C MET A 97 26.43 9.87 1.79
N SER A 98 27.10 10.76 1.05
CA SER A 98 27.70 10.42 -0.25
C SER A 98 28.99 9.63 -0.04
N VAL A 99 29.09 8.46 -0.65
CA VAL A 99 30.25 7.56 -0.56
C VAL A 99 30.91 7.42 -1.92
N ASP A 100 32.23 7.61 -1.99
CA ASP A 100 33.01 7.36 -3.21
C ASP A 100 33.21 5.85 -3.37
N VAL A 101 32.66 5.28 -4.44
CA VAL A 101 32.72 3.84 -4.76
C VAL A 101 33.73 3.53 -5.86
N GLY A 102 34.51 4.52 -6.31
CA GLY A 102 35.54 4.35 -7.33
C GLY A 102 34.99 4.12 -8.75
N ASN A 103 35.87 3.69 -9.65
CA ASN A 103 35.53 3.34 -11.03
C ASN A 103 35.18 1.84 -11.12
N VAL A 104 33.92 1.53 -10.84
CA VAL A 104 33.39 0.16 -10.81
C VAL A 104 32.35 -0.08 -11.90
N SER A 105 32.27 -1.32 -12.39
CA SER A 105 31.14 -1.73 -13.24
C SER A 105 29.91 -1.93 -12.36
N LEU A 106 28.83 -1.25 -12.73
CA LEU A 106 27.53 -1.35 -12.07
C LEU A 106 26.65 -2.45 -12.69
N ASP A 107 27.15 -3.25 -13.64
CA ASP A 107 26.33 -4.20 -14.38
C ASP A 107 25.84 -5.37 -13.50
N ALA A 108 26.71 -5.86 -12.61
CA ALA A 108 26.34 -6.90 -11.65
C ALA A 108 25.30 -6.39 -10.64
N LEU A 109 25.44 -5.13 -10.20
CA LEU A 109 24.48 -4.48 -9.33
C LEU A 109 23.13 -4.27 -10.02
N LYS A 110 23.14 -3.74 -11.25
CA LYS A 110 21.92 -3.55 -12.06
C LYS A 110 21.15 -4.86 -12.24
N ALA A 111 21.86 -5.96 -12.49
CA ALA A 111 21.24 -7.28 -12.61
C ALA A 111 20.55 -7.71 -11.30
N LYS A 112 21.17 -7.44 -10.15
CA LYS A 112 20.58 -7.76 -8.83
C LYS A 112 19.46 -6.81 -8.43
N ILE A 113 19.55 -5.54 -8.79
CA ILE A 113 18.49 -4.57 -8.55
C ILE A 113 17.23 -4.93 -9.35
N ALA A 114 17.39 -5.52 -10.54
CA ALA A 114 16.28 -5.97 -11.36
C ALA A 114 15.32 -6.92 -10.62
N ASP A 115 15.85 -7.76 -9.74
CA ASP A 115 15.09 -8.73 -8.94
C ASP A 115 14.74 -8.21 -7.53
N SER A 116 14.91 -6.90 -7.26
CA SER A 116 14.77 -6.32 -5.92
C SER A 116 13.62 -5.30 -5.81
N ARG A 117 13.33 -4.88 -4.58
CA ARG A 117 12.42 -3.75 -4.30
C ARG A 117 13.02 -2.37 -4.58
N PHE A 118 14.31 -2.28 -4.89
CA PHE A 118 15.03 -1.01 -5.01
C PHE A 118 14.98 -0.43 -6.42
N SER A 119 15.15 0.89 -6.48
CA SER A 119 15.37 1.64 -7.71
C SER A 119 16.75 2.29 -7.73
N MET A 120 17.33 2.40 -8.90
CA MET A 120 18.68 2.94 -9.11
C MET A 120 18.68 3.95 -10.24
N SER A 121 19.45 5.02 -10.08
CA SER A 121 19.79 5.90 -11.19
C SER A 121 21.29 6.12 -11.28
N VAL A 122 21.79 6.19 -12.51
CA VAL A 122 23.20 6.44 -12.84
C VAL A 122 23.24 7.68 -13.71
N LYS A 123 23.93 8.71 -13.22
CA LYS A 123 24.12 9.99 -13.90
C LYS A 123 25.57 10.13 -14.38
N ILE A 124 25.75 10.33 -15.68
CA ILE A 124 27.05 10.58 -16.31
C ILE A 124 26.92 11.87 -17.12
N GLY A 125 27.44 12.97 -16.58
CA GLY A 125 27.21 14.31 -17.15
C GLY A 125 25.71 14.66 -17.16
N ASP A 126 25.16 14.86 -18.35
CA ASP A 126 23.72 15.11 -18.56
C ASP A 126 22.91 13.84 -18.86
N ASP A 127 23.56 12.69 -19.09
CA ASP A 127 22.88 11.41 -19.33
C ASP A 127 22.45 10.78 -18.00
N VAL A 128 21.17 10.43 -17.88
CA VAL A 128 20.61 9.78 -16.69
C VAL A 128 19.97 8.47 -17.13
N GLN A 129 20.55 7.37 -16.67
CA GLN A 129 19.99 6.03 -16.83
C GLN A 129 19.27 5.64 -15.55
N SER A 130 18.01 5.22 -15.66
CA SER A 130 17.22 4.75 -14.53
C SER A 130 16.86 3.29 -14.67
N PHE A 131 16.84 2.60 -13.52
CA PHE A 131 16.53 1.19 -13.38
C PHE A 131 15.60 1.06 -12.16
N ALA A 132 14.57 0.23 -12.26
CA ALA A 132 13.71 -0.11 -11.14
C ALA A 132 13.54 -1.63 -11.14
N GLY A 133 13.66 -2.25 -9.97
CA GLY A 133 13.43 -3.67 -9.83
C GLY A 133 11.98 -4.06 -10.07
N VAL A 134 11.74 -5.36 -10.29
CA VAL A 134 10.39 -5.92 -10.53
C VAL A 134 9.43 -5.66 -9.38
N ASP A 135 9.93 -5.64 -8.14
CA ASP A 135 9.13 -5.42 -6.94
C ASP A 135 9.07 -3.94 -6.51
N HIS A 136 9.69 -3.03 -7.28
CA HIS A 136 9.65 -1.61 -6.97
C HIS A 136 8.24 -1.05 -7.22
N PRO A 137 7.66 -0.22 -6.32
CA PRO A 137 6.26 0.22 -6.44
C PRO A 137 5.89 0.93 -7.76
N THR A 138 6.86 1.57 -8.41
CA THR A 138 6.69 2.29 -9.69
C THR A 138 6.84 1.40 -10.92
N ASN A 139 7.21 0.14 -10.74
CA ASN A 139 7.22 -0.83 -11.81
C ASN A 139 5.78 -1.26 -12.12
N LEU A 140 5.40 -1.13 -13.39
CA LEU A 140 4.18 -1.74 -13.89
C LEU A 140 4.66 -3.01 -14.59
N GLY A 141 4.45 -4.15 -13.95
CA GLY A 141 4.84 -5.45 -14.50
C GLY A 141 3.99 -5.82 -15.72
N ASP A 142 4.23 -7.01 -16.27
CA ASP A 142 3.43 -7.59 -17.36
C ASP A 142 2.16 -8.31 -16.83
N GLY A 143 1.59 -7.84 -15.72
CA GLY A 143 0.45 -8.47 -15.08
C GLY A 143 -0.84 -8.35 -15.91
N PRO A 144 -1.80 -9.27 -15.74
CA PRO A 144 -3.02 -9.34 -16.55
C PRO A 144 -3.95 -8.12 -16.38
N LEU A 145 -3.73 -7.29 -15.36
CA LEU A 145 -4.55 -6.11 -15.04
C LEU A 145 -3.78 -4.80 -15.15
N ASP A 146 -2.51 -4.84 -15.57
CA ASP A 146 -1.60 -3.70 -15.56
C ASP A 146 -2.02 -2.64 -16.57
N PHE A 147 -2.69 -3.05 -17.65
CA PHE A 147 -3.30 -2.15 -18.64
C PHE A 147 -4.22 -1.08 -18.01
N ILE A 148 -4.89 -1.37 -16.89
CA ILE A 148 -5.77 -0.40 -16.21
C ILE A 148 -4.93 0.72 -15.60
N ALA A 149 -3.84 0.34 -14.95
CA ALA A 149 -2.90 1.23 -14.29
C ALA A 149 -2.08 2.02 -15.31
N GLU A 150 -1.61 1.38 -16.39
CA GLU A 150 -0.94 2.02 -17.52
C GLU A 150 -1.84 3.05 -18.21
N THR A 151 -3.09 2.67 -18.53
CA THR A 151 -4.03 3.60 -19.18
C THR A 151 -4.31 4.82 -18.28
N ALA A 152 -4.45 4.61 -16.97
CA ALA A 152 -4.63 5.70 -16.02
C ALA A 152 -3.39 6.57 -15.88
N ARG A 153 -2.19 5.95 -15.89
CA ARG A 153 -0.90 6.64 -15.90
C ARG A 153 -0.81 7.59 -17.08
N ASP A 154 -1.07 7.10 -18.28
CA ASP A 154 -0.89 7.88 -19.51
C ASP A 154 -1.98 8.94 -19.71
N LEU A 155 -3.22 8.65 -19.31
CA LEU A 155 -4.37 9.52 -19.58
C LEU A 155 -4.63 10.54 -18.45
N VAL A 156 -4.32 10.19 -17.21
CA VAL A 156 -4.67 10.99 -16.03
C VAL A 156 -3.41 11.50 -15.34
N TRP A 157 -2.52 10.61 -14.90
CA TRP A 157 -1.45 11.00 -13.98
C TRP A 157 -0.32 11.77 -14.67
N GLN A 158 0.13 11.30 -15.84
CA GLN A 158 1.22 11.92 -16.59
C GLN A 158 0.87 13.31 -17.13
N PRO A 159 -0.33 13.55 -17.73
CA PRO A 159 -0.71 14.90 -18.18
C PRO A 159 -0.91 15.89 -17.03
N LEU A 160 -1.28 15.40 -15.84
CA LEU A 160 -1.44 16.24 -14.65
C LEU A 160 -0.10 16.57 -13.97
N GLY A 161 0.98 15.84 -14.28
CA GLY A 161 2.31 16.09 -13.72
C GLY A 161 2.39 15.96 -12.20
N ILE A 162 1.56 15.09 -11.61
CA ILE A 162 1.47 14.93 -10.16
C ILE A 162 2.55 13.96 -9.69
N SER A 163 3.39 14.39 -8.74
CA SER A 163 4.44 13.53 -8.17
C SER A 163 3.87 12.32 -7.43
N VAL A 164 4.65 11.23 -7.36
CA VAL A 164 4.30 9.97 -6.68
C VAL A 164 3.80 10.20 -5.26
N THR A 165 4.52 11.02 -4.50
CA THR A 165 4.18 11.35 -3.11
C THR A 165 2.79 11.99 -3.00
N LEU A 166 2.46 12.89 -3.94
CA LEU A 166 1.17 13.57 -3.93
C LEU A 166 0.05 12.62 -4.38
N GLN A 167 0.30 11.73 -5.35
CA GLN A 167 -0.64 10.68 -5.73
C GLN A 167 -0.98 9.78 -4.52
N PHE A 168 0.04 9.33 -3.79
CA PHE A 168 -0.13 8.50 -2.59
C PHE A 168 -0.92 9.24 -1.50
N MET A 169 -0.57 10.51 -1.25
CA MET A 169 -1.23 11.31 -0.21
C MET A 169 -2.70 11.60 -0.55
N MET A 170 -3.00 11.92 -1.81
CA MET A 170 -4.39 12.10 -2.26
C MET A 170 -5.18 10.80 -2.11
N LEU A 171 -4.62 9.67 -2.55
CA LEU A 171 -5.29 8.38 -2.46
C LEU A 171 -5.54 8.00 -1.00
N GLY A 172 -4.54 8.16 -0.13
CA GLY A 172 -4.67 7.91 1.31
C GLY A 172 -5.74 8.78 1.98
N VAL A 173 -5.79 10.08 1.67
CA VAL A 173 -6.80 11.00 2.21
C VAL A 173 -8.20 10.65 1.72
N MET A 174 -8.37 10.34 0.43
CA MET A 174 -9.66 9.94 -0.13
C MET A 174 -10.13 8.61 0.49
N PHE A 175 -9.25 7.61 0.52
CA PHE A 175 -9.55 6.30 1.08
C PHE A 175 -9.90 6.38 2.56
N GLY A 176 -9.08 7.08 3.36
CA GLY A 176 -9.31 7.26 4.80
C GLY A 176 -10.60 7.99 5.12
N SER A 177 -10.90 9.06 4.38
CA SER A 177 -12.16 9.82 4.54
C SER A 177 -13.40 8.94 4.30
N ILE A 178 -13.32 8.08 3.28
CA ILE A 178 -14.44 7.23 2.88
C ILE A 178 -14.60 6.05 3.83
N MET A 179 -13.50 5.41 4.23
CA MET A 179 -13.53 4.32 5.20
C MET A 179 -14.10 4.79 6.55
N GLY A 180 -13.73 5.99 7.01
CA GLY A 180 -14.31 6.61 8.20
C GLY A 180 -15.82 6.88 8.06
N GLY A 181 -16.25 7.41 6.90
CA GLY A 181 -17.67 7.64 6.60
C GLY A 181 -18.49 6.35 6.59
N CYS A 182 -18.02 5.32 5.89
CA CYS A 182 -18.68 4.02 5.81
C CYS A 182 -18.80 3.35 7.19
N GLN A 183 -17.74 3.42 8.02
CA GLN A 183 -17.75 2.84 9.35
C GLN A 183 -18.80 3.48 10.27
N GLY A 184 -18.95 4.81 10.21
CA GLY A 184 -19.97 5.53 10.98
C GLY A 184 -21.38 5.28 10.49
N LEU A 185 -21.59 5.35 9.17
CA LEU A 185 -22.90 5.12 8.55
C LEU A 185 -23.42 3.69 8.78
N SER A 186 -22.55 2.69 8.69
CA SER A 186 -22.91 1.29 8.92
C SER A 186 -23.48 1.08 10.33
N ARG A 187 -22.80 1.62 11.36
CA ARG A 187 -23.26 1.48 12.75
C ARG A 187 -24.56 2.24 13.02
N SER A 188 -24.68 3.46 12.48
CA SER A 188 -25.90 4.26 12.65
C SER A 188 -27.11 3.63 11.97
N LEU A 189 -26.92 3.07 10.76
CA LEU A 189 -27.99 2.40 10.02
C LEU A 189 -28.39 1.09 10.71
N PHE A 190 -27.40 0.28 11.09
CA PHE A 190 -27.64 -0.99 11.80
C PHE A 190 -28.36 -0.76 13.13
N GLY A 191 -27.96 0.25 13.91
CA GLY A 191 -28.61 0.57 15.19
C GLY A 191 -30.08 0.95 15.06
N GLN A 192 -30.52 1.53 13.94
CA GLN A 192 -31.92 1.85 13.70
C GLN A 192 -32.78 0.60 13.37
N MET A 193 -32.17 -0.43 12.79
CA MET A 193 -32.84 -1.68 12.39
C MET A 193 -32.77 -2.78 13.46
N VAL A 194 -32.17 -2.50 14.62
CA VAL A 194 -32.03 -3.46 15.71
C VAL A 194 -33.06 -3.17 16.81
N PRO A 195 -33.84 -4.18 17.25
CA PRO A 195 -34.78 -4.01 18.35
C PRO A 195 -34.03 -3.70 19.66
N GLU A 196 -34.50 -2.72 20.42
CA GLU A 196 -33.91 -2.30 21.69
C GLU A 196 -33.84 -3.46 22.69
N THR A 197 -34.87 -4.31 22.69
CA THR A 197 -35.02 -5.46 23.60
C THR A 197 -33.99 -6.56 23.39
N ARG A 198 -33.36 -6.65 22.21
CA ARG A 198 -32.32 -7.65 21.89
C ARG A 198 -31.03 -7.03 21.33
N SER A 199 -30.82 -5.74 21.59
CA SER A 199 -29.68 -4.99 21.08
C SER A 199 -28.32 -5.69 21.32
N ALA A 200 -28.09 -6.23 22.52
CA ALA A 200 -26.84 -6.92 22.86
C ALA A 200 -26.54 -8.13 21.95
N GLU A 201 -27.56 -8.92 21.59
CA GLU A 201 -27.39 -10.11 20.73
C GLU A 201 -27.03 -9.70 19.30
N PHE A 202 -27.76 -8.74 18.72
CA PHE A 202 -27.53 -8.25 17.37
C PHE A 202 -26.19 -7.53 17.23
N PHE A 203 -25.80 -6.69 18.20
CA PHE A 203 -24.47 -6.07 18.21
C PHE A 203 -23.36 -7.10 18.44
N GLY A 204 -23.62 -8.18 19.19
CA GLY A 204 -22.73 -9.33 19.31
C GLY A 204 -22.47 -10.01 17.95
N PHE A 205 -23.53 -10.28 17.17
CA PHE A 205 -23.39 -10.81 15.81
C PHE A 205 -22.67 -9.83 14.88
N PHE A 206 -23.01 -8.55 14.91
CA PHE A 206 -22.34 -7.52 14.11
C PHE A 206 -20.83 -7.49 14.38
N GLY A 207 -20.42 -7.55 15.65
CA GLY A 207 -19.01 -7.63 16.04
C GLY A 207 -18.33 -8.92 15.59
N PHE A 208 -19.01 -10.06 15.68
CA PHE A 208 -18.49 -11.35 15.23
C PHE A 208 -18.21 -11.35 13.72
N PHE A 209 -19.17 -10.92 12.89
CA PHE A 209 -18.97 -10.85 11.44
C PHE A 209 -17.87 -9.86 11.05
N GLY A 210 -17.73 -8.75 11.79
CA GLY A 210 -16.61 -7.83 11.61
C GLY A 210 -15.24 -8.49 11.81
N LYS A 211 -15.11 -9.33 12.84
CA LYS A 211 -13.87 -10.09 13.08
C LYS A 211 -13.61 -11.15 12.01
N VAL A 212 -14.65 -11.85 11.58
CA VAL A 212 -14.54 -12.85 10.50
C VAL A 212 -14.08 -12.18 9.20
N ALA A 213 -14.68 -11.03 8.84
CA ALA A 213 -14.28 -10.27 7.66
C ALA A 213 -12.82 -9.78 7.76
N ALA A 214 -12.39 -9.32 8.94
CA ALA A 214 -11.00 -8.89 9.19
C ALA A 214 -9.98 -10.03 9.06
N PHE A 215 -10.41 -11.29 9.17
CA PHE A 215 -9.57 -12.46 8.94
C PHE A 215 -9.60 -12.94 7.49
N ILE A 216 -10.78 -12.98 6.87
CA ILE A 216 -10.96 -13.45 5.48
C ILE A 216 -10.29 -12.49 4.48
N GLY A 217 -10.38 -11.18 4.70
CA GLY A 217 -9.82 -10.18 3.78
C GLY A 217 -8.31 -10.36 3.52
N PRO A 218 -7.46 -10.35 4.57
CA PRO A 218 -6.03 -10.57 4.41
C PRO A 218 -5.67 -11.93 3.83
N ILE A 219 -6.40 -12.99 4.17
CA ILE A 219 -6.16 -14.33 3.61
C ILE A 219 -6.45 -14.35 2.12
N LEU A 220 -7.58 -13.77 1.70
CA LEU A 220 -7.92 -13.68 0.29
C LEU A 220 -6.88 -12.85 -0.47
N TYR A 221 -6.50 -11.69 0.07
CA TYR A 221 -5.47 -10.84 -0.51
C TYR A 221 -4.16 -11.60 -0.66
N GLY A 222 -3.60 -12.13 0.44
CA GLY A 222 -2.31 -12.80 0.43
C GLY A 222 -2.28 -14.03 -0.48
N THR A 223 -3.36 -14.82 -0.50
CA THR A 223 -3.46 -15.98 -1.39
C THR A 223 -3.41 -15.58 -2.86
N LEU A 224 -4.11 -14.50 -3.24
CA LEU A 224 -4.13 -14.04 -4.63
C LEU A 224 -2.87 -13.27 -5.02
N ALA A 225 -2.24 -12.55 -4.08
CA ALA A 225 -0.96 -11.88 -4.30
C ALA A 225 0.14 -12.92 -4.59
N ILE A 226 0.18 -14.01 -3.82
CA ILE A 226 1.17 -15.10 -4.01
C ILE A 226 0.92 -15.87 -5.32
N MET A 227 -0.34 -16.13 -5.69
CA MET A 227 -0.64 -16.95 -6.88
C MET A 227 -0.59 -16.18 -8.19
N PHE A 228 -0.82 -14.87 -8.15
CA PHE A 228 -0.90 -14.03 -9.33
C PHE A 228 0.03 -12.83 -9.18
N ASP A 229 -0.51 -11.71 -8.69
CA ASP A 229 0.17 -10.44 -8.53
C ASP A 229 -0.66 -9.57 -7.56
N ASP A 230 -0.03 -8.59 -6.91
CA ASP A 230 -0.69 -7.62 -6.04
C ASP A 230 -1.88 -6.93 -6.70
N ARG A 231 -1.84 -6.63 -8.00
CA ARG A 231 -2.96 -5.98 -8.71
C ARG A 231 -4.18 -6.89 -8.79
N VAL A 232 -3.98 -8.19 -8.99
CA VAL A 232 -5.07 -9.18 -8.96
C VAL A 232 -5.62 -9.34 -7.55
N ALA A 233 -4.75 -9.28 -6.53
CA ALA A 233 -5.17 -9.27 -5.13
C ALA A 233 -6.03 -8.04 -4.81
N ILE A 234 -5.63 -6.84 -5.21
CA ILE A 234 -6.41 -5.59 -5.05
C ILE A 234 -7.76 -5.70 -5.78
N MET A 235 -7.78 -6.22 -7.01
CA MET A 235 -9.01 -6.44 -7.78
C MET A 235 -10.00 -7.35 -7.05
N SER A 236 -9.53 -8.38 -6.37
CA SER A 236 -10.39 -9.28 -5.61
C SER A 236 -11.10 -8.57 -4.44
N ILE A 237 -10.39 -7.71 -3.73
CA ILE A 237 -10.93 -6.91 -2.63
C ILE A 237 -11.92 -5.88 -3.19
N PHE A 238 -11.60 -5.29 -4.35
CA PHE A 238 -12.54 -4.43 -5.05
C PHE A 238 -13.84 -5.16 -5.41
N LEU A 239 -13.76 -6.37 -5.97
CA LEU A 239 -14.94 -7.16 -6.32
C LEU A 239 -15.76 -7.54 -5.09
N LEU A 240 -15.15 -7.81 -3.95
CA LEU A 240 -15.87 -8.02 -2.68
C LEU A 240 -16.62 -6.76 -2.24
N ILE A 241 -15.94 -5.60 -2.28
CA ILE A 241 -16.57 -4.31 -1.97
C ILE A 241 -17.73 -4.05 -2.93
N LEU A 242 -17.53 -4.29 -4.23
CA LEU A 242 -18.55 -4.11 -5.26
C LEU A 242 -19.75 -5.04 -5.03
N THR A 243 -19.51 -6.30 -4.67
CA THR A 243 -20.56 -7.28 -4.38
C THR A 243 -21.38 -6.85 -3.16
N GLY A 244 -20.72 -6.50 -2.05
CA GLY A 244 -21.40 -5.99 -0.85
C GLY A 244 -22.18 -4.70 -1.13
N THR A 245 -21.62 -3.83 -1.97
CA THR A 245 -22.23 -2.59 -2.45
C THR A 245 -23.52 -2.87 -3.24
N ILE A 246 -23.51 -3.85 -4.14
CA ILE A 246 -24.69 -4.28 -4.91
C ILE A 246 -25.74 -4.90 -3.98
N MET A 247 -25.34 -5.77 -3.04
CA MET A 247 -26.26 -6.41 -2.10
C MET A 247 -27.02 -5.40 -1.24
N MET A 248 -26.37 -4.30 -0.83
CA MET A 248 -27.01 -3.20 -0.10
C MET A 248 -28.18 -2.57 -0.84
N ARG A 249 -28.25 -2.66 -2.19
CA ARG A 249 -29.37 -2.11 -2.96
C ARG A 249 -30.69 -2.84 -2.72
N TRP A 250 -30.63 -4.07 -2.21
CA TRP A 250 -31.81 -4.87 -1.90
C TRP A 250 -32.26 -4.75 -0.44
N VAL A 251 -31.55 -3.98 0.38
CA VAL A 251 -31.91 -3.77 1.78
C VAL A 251 -32.94 -2.64 1.87
N ASP A 252 -34.15 -2.97 2.31
CA ASP A 252 -35.19 -2.01 2.66
C ASP A 252 -35.02 -1.59 4.12
N VAL A 253 -34.64 -0.33 4.34
CA VAL A 253 -34.32 0.19 5.66
C VAL A 253 -35.59 0.48 6.44
N GLU A 254 -36.60 1.02 5.77
CA GLU A 254 -37.89 1.36 6.34
C GLU A 254 -38.61 0.13 6.88
N ASP A 255 -38.62 -0.97 6.12
CA ASP A 255 -39.15 -2.25 6.58
C ASP A 255 -38.35 -2.81 7.77
N GLY A 256 -37.02 -2.74 7.72
CA GLY A 256 -36.15 -3.16 8.82
C GLY A 256 -36.45 -2.44 10.15
N ILE A 257 -36.67 -1.12 10.11
CA ILE A 257 -37.05 -0.33 11.28
C ILE A 257 -38.45 -0.71 11.77
N ALA A 258 -39.40 -0.92 10.86
CA ALA A 258 -40.78 -1.30 11.21
C ALA A 258 -40.83 -2.66 11.92
N VAL A 259 -40.09 -3.66 11.41
CA VAL A 259 -39.97 -4.98 12.02
C VAL A 259 -39.30 -4.91 13.40
N ALA A 260 -38.23 -4.13 13.54
CA ALA A 260 -37.56 -3.92 14.84
C ALA A 260 -38.52 -3.33 15.88
N LYS A 261 -39.30 -2.32 15.50
CA LYS A 261 -40.28 -1.69 16.40
C LYS A 261 -41.41 -2.64 16.80
N ALA A 262 -41.96 -3.40 15.84
CA ALA A 262 -43.01 -4.38 16.10
C ALA A 262 -42.54 -5.49 17.06
N GLU A 263 -41.28 -5.91 16.94
CA GLU A 263 -40.65 -6.87 17.84
C GLU A 263 -40.54 -6.33 19.28
N ASP A 264 -40.12 -5.07 19.43
CA ASP A 264 -40.03 -4.41 20.75
C ASP A 264 -41.40 -4.24 21.40
N GLU A 265 -42.42 -3.86 20.63
CA GLU A 265 -43.80 -3.76 21.12
C GLU A 265 -44.32 -5.12 21.62
N ARG A 266 -44.02 -6.22 20.92
CA ARG A 266 -44.39 -7.57 21.35
C ARG A 266 -43.70 -7.97 22.64
N ASN A 267 -42.39 -7.77 22.76
CA ASN A 267 -41.61 -8.16 23.94
C ASN A 267 -41.95 -7.33 25.18
N ARG A 268 -42.28 -6.04 25.01
CA ARG A 268 -42.75 -5.17 26.11
C ARG A 268 -44.19 -5.48 26.54
N GLY A 269 -45.04 -5.89 25.60
CA GLY A 269 -46.41 -6.34 25.89
C GLY A 269 -46.45 -7.63 26.72
N LEU A 270 -45.51 -8.55 26.48
CA LEU A 270 -45.37 -9.79 27.27
C LEU A 270 -44.93 -9.50 28.72
N THR A 271 -43.98 -8.59 28.92
CA THR A 271 -43.49 -8.23 30.27
C THR A 271 -44.52 -7.49 31.11
N SER A 272 -45.50 -6.79 30.52
CA SER A 272 -46.62 -6.17 31.27
C SER A 272 -47.76 -7.13 31.62
N ALA A 273 -47.83 -8.31 31.00
CA ALA A 273 -48.89 -9.30 31.24
C ALA A 273 -48.52 -10.34 32.31
N GLU A 274 -47.23 -10.45 32.67
CA GLU A 274 -46.70 -11.44 33.62
C GLU A 274 -46.41 -10.86 35.03
N GLY A 275 -46.68 -9.57 35.28
CA GLY A 275 -46.51 -8.90 36.58
C GLY A 275 -47.84 -8.58 37.26
#